data_AF-A0A3D4F9M0-F1
#
_entry.id   AF-A0A3D4F9M0-F1
#
_cell.length_a   1.000
_cell.length_b   1.000
_cell.length_c   1.000
_cell.angle_alpha   90.00
_cell.angle_beta   90.00
_cell.angle_gamma   90.00
#
_symmetry.space_group_name_H-M   'P 1'
#
loop_
_entity.id
_entity.type
_entity.pdbx_description
1 polymer ?
#
loop_
_entity_poly.entity_id
_entity_poly.type
_entity_poly.pdbx_seq_one_letter_code
_entity_poly.pdbx_strand_id
1 'polypeptide(L)' 'MVFSQYQTILEVGTRGRALYEITSEVSQELRRSGLDEGMLHLMVRHTSASLLIRENADPDVRVDLERFFSRL' A
#
# COMPACT_ATOMS: atom_id res chain seq x y z
N MET A 1 26.18 8.30 14.56
CA MET A 1 24.79 8.08 14.10
C MET A 1 24.87 7.01 13.01
N VAL A 2 24.26 5.85 13.21
CA VAL A 2 24.28 4.77 12.21
C VAL A 2 22.98 4.88 11.43
N PHE A 3 23.08 4.99 10.10
CA PHE A 3 21.92 4.95 9.22
C PHE A 3 21.75 3.51 8.75
N SER A 4 20.61 2.90 9.11
CA SER A 4 20.22 1.57 8.65
C SER A 4 19.16 1.73 7.56
N GLN A 5 19.30 0.96 6.48
CA GLN A 5 18.37 0.99 5.35
C GLN A 5 17.90 -0.44 5.05
N TYR A 6 16.59 -0.57 4.79
CA TYR A 6 15.97 -1.80 4.32
C TYR A 6 15.23 -1.51 3.01
N GLN A 7 15.39 -2.39 2.02
CA GLN A 7 14.71 -2.30 0.74
C GLN A 7 14.29 -3.68 0.26
N THR A 8 13.07 -3.78 -0.21
CA THR A 8 12.48 -5.02 -0.73
C THR A 8 11.48 -4.72 -1.84
N ILE A 9 11.04 -5.76 -2.56
CA ILE A 9 9.96 -5.70 -3.54
C ILE A 9 8.77 -6.46 -2.95
N LEU A 10 7.61 -5.80 -2.92
CA LEU A 10 6.34 -6.44 -2.59
C LEU A 10 5.58 -6.73 -3.89
N GLU A 11 5.30 -8.00 -4.16
CA GLU A 11 4.47 -8.43 -5.28
C GLU A 11 3.01 -8.58 -4.85
N VAL A 12 2.09 -7.95 -5.57
CA VAL A 12 0.66 -7.94 -5.26
C VAL A 12 -0.08 -8.56 -6.43
N GLY A 13 -0.64 -9.75 -6.22
CA GLY A 13 -1.50 -10.40 -7.21
C GLY A 13 -2.84 -9.69 -7.33
N THR A 14 -3.19 -9.24 -8.53
CA THR A 14 -4.46 -8.54 -8.80
C THR A 14 -5.34 -9.33 -9.78
N ARG A 15 -6.66 -9.11 -9.71
CA ARG A 15 -7.68 -9.63 -10.62
C ARG A 15 -8.52 -8.49 -11.17
N GLY A 16 -8.02 -7.85 -12.24
CA GLY A 16 -8.69 -6.72 -12.88
C GLY A 16 -8.70 -5.44 -12.03
N ARG A 17 -9.48 -4.45 -12.49
CA ARG A 17 -9.60 -3.13 -11.86
C ARG A 17 -10.34 -3.24 -10.52
N ALA A 18 -9.62 -3.03 -9.42
CA ALA A 18 -10.18 -2.97 -8.07
C ALA A 18 -9.22 -2.23 -7.13
N LEU A 19 -9.65 -2.03 -5.89
CA LEU A 19 -8.78 -1.61 -4.79
C LEU A 19 -8.29 -2.85 -4.04
N TYR A 20 -6.99 -2.92 -3.81
CA TYR A 20 -6.36 -4.00 -3.07
C TYR A 20 -5.75 -3.41 -1.79
N GLU A 21 -6.16 -3.92 -0.64
CA GLU A 21 -5.53 -3.56 0.63
C GLU A 21 -4.21 -4.32 0.76
N ILE A 22 -3.13 -3.60 1.08
CA ILE A 22 -1.77 -4.17 1.22
C ILE A 22 -1.12 -3.79 2.56
N THR A 23 -1.91 -3.29 3.51
CA THR A 23 -1.41 -2.78 4.80
C THR A 23 -0.68 -3.88 5.58
N SER A 24 -1.21 -5.10 5.54
CA SER A 24 -0.68 -6.22 6.32
C SER A 24 0.69 -6.67 5.81
N GLU A 25 0.87 -6.67 4.50
CA GLU A 25 2.07 -7.06 3.79
C GLU A 25 3.17 -6.02 3.97
N VAL A 26 2.85 -4.73 3.80
CA VAL A 26 3.78 -3.64 4.11
C VAL A 26 4.20 -3.70 5.59
N SER A 27 3.25 -3.93 6.51
CA SER A 27 3.56 -4.06 7.94
C SER A 27 4.47 -5.24 8.25
N GLN A 28 4.35 -6.35 7.51
CA GLN A 28 5.24 -7.49 7.66
C GLN A 28 6.66 -7.16 7.22
N GLU A 29 6.83 -6.43 6.12
CA GLU A 29 8.14 -5.97 5.66
C GLU A 29 8.77 -4.93 6.62
N LEU A 30 7.98 -4.03 7.19
CA LEU A 30 8.45 -3.12 8.24
C LEU A 30 9.00 -3.89 9.45
N ARG A 31 8.29 -4.94 9.91
CA ARG A 31 8.81 -5.80 11.00
C ARG A 31 10.10 -6.53 10.61
N ARG A 32 10.22 -6.99 9.37
CA ARG A 32 11.44 -7.65 8.85
C ARG A 32 12.63 -6.70 8.76
N SER A 33 12.39 -5.40 8.59
CA SER A 33 13.45 -4.39 8.53
C SER A 33 14.24 -4.26 9.85
N GLY A 34 13.62 -4.59 10.99
CA GLY A 34 14.22 -4.39 12.32
C GLY A 34 14.44 -2.93 12.69
N LEU A 35 13.83 -1.98 11.97
CA LEU A 35 13.90 -0.56 12.26
C LEU A 35 12.76 -0.14 13.19
N ASP A 36 13.09 0.55 14.28
CA ASP A 36 12.10 1.08 15.22
C ASP A 36 11.47 2.40 14.73
N GLU A 37 12.27 3.25 14.07
CA GLU A 37 11.83 4.55 13.55
C GLU A 37 12.58 4.89 12.25
N GLY A 38 11.91 5.57 11.32
CA GLY A 38 12.51 6.00 10.06
C GLY A 38 11.48 6.51 9.06
N MET A 39 11.86 6.49 7.78
CA MET A 39 11.01 6.89 6.66
C MET A 39 10.70 5.69 5.77
N LEU A 40 9.41 5.49 5.46
CA LEU A 40 8.97 4.50 4.49
C LEU A 40 8.73 5.19 3.13
N HIS A 41 9.40 4.70 2.09
CA HIS A 41 9.13 5.08 0.71
C HIS A 41 8.48 3.92 -0.04
N LEU A 42 7.26 4.13 -0.53
CA LEU A 42 6.54 3.16 -1.37
C LEU A 42 6.44 3.70 -2.80
N MET A 43 6.92 2.92 -3.76
CA MET A 43 6.90 3.27 -5.18
C MET A 43 6.19 2.17 -5.98
N VAL A 44 5.15 2.56 -6.73
CA VAL A 44 4.52 1.66 -7.71
C VAL A 44 5.40 1.62 -8.95
N ARG A 45 5.87 0.43 -9.33
CA ARG A 45 6.69 0.21 -10.54
C ARG A 45 5.86 0.02 -11.81
N HIS A 46 4.60 0.43 -11.79
CA HIS A 46 3.63 0.34 -12.87
C HIS A 46 2.95 1.69 -13.07
N THR A 47 2.67 2.04 -14.32
CA THR A 47 1.97 3.29 -14.68
C THR A 47 0.45 3.17 -14.59
N SER A 48 -0.07 1.94 -14.52
CA SER A 48 -1.50 1.63 -14.52
C SER A 48 -2.08 1.42 -13.11
N ALA A 49 -1.33 1.73 -12.06
CA ALA A 49 -1.74 1.55 -10.67
C ALA A 49 -1.22 2.72 -9.80
N SER A 50 -1.92 2.98 -8.71
CA SER A 50 -1.60 4.04 -7.75
C SER A 50 -1.71 3.52 -6.32
N LEU A 51 -1.00 4.18 -5.40
CA LEU A 51 -1.16 3.95 -3.96
C LEU A 51 -2.18 4.93 -3.39
N LEU A 52 -2.98 4.44 -2.44
CA LEU A 52 -3.94 5.24 -1.70
C LEU A 52 -3.76 4.94 -0.21
N ILE A 53 -3.62 5.99 0.60
CA ILE A 53 -3.70 5.89 2.06
C ILE A 53 -5.08 6.37 2.45
N ARG A 54 -5.83 5.55 3.21
CA ARG A 54 -7.21 5.83 3.60
C ARG A 54 -7.42 5.46 5.06
N GLU A 55 -8.41 6.09 5.68
CA GLU A 55 -8.93 5.68 6.98
C GLU A 55 -9.72 4.38 6.78
N ASN A 56 -9.14 3.25 7.19
CA ASN A 56 -9.75 1.92 7.05
C ASN A 56 -10.73 1.63 8.20
N ALA A 57 -11.60 2.59 8.53
CA ALA A 57 -12.56 2.48 9.63
C ALA A 57 -14.02 2.35 9.14
N ASP A 58 -14.32 2.80 7.91
CA ASP A 58 -15.68 2.84 7.40
C ASP A 58 -15.81 2.04 6.07
N PRO A 59 -16.57 0.92 6.08
CA PRO A 59 -16.87 0.14 4.88
C PRO A 59 -17.54 0.95 3.76
N ASP A 60 -18.29 2.01 4.09
CA ASP A 60 -19.03 2.81 3.12
C ASP A 60 -18.07 3.65 2.26
N VAL A 61 -16.96 4.12 2.83
CA VAL A 61 -15.89 4.84 2.11
C VAL A 61 -15.27 3.97 1.01
N ARG A 62 -15.18 2.65 1.22
CA ARG A 62 -14.64 1.73 0.19
C ARG A 62 -15.60 1.62 -0.99
N VAL A 63 -16.89 1.45 -0.72
CA VAL A 63 -17.92 1.30 -1.75
C VAL A 63 -18.05 2.59 -2.57
N ASP A 64 -18.01 3.75 -1.92
CA ASP A 64 -18.11 5.04 -2.61
C ASP A 64 -16.90 5.32 -3.51
N LEU A 65 -15.68 4.98 -3.07
CA LEU A 65 -14.49 5.12 -3.90
C LEU A 65 -14.52 4.19 -5.12
N GLU A 66 -14.91 2.94 -4.92
CA GLU A 66 -15.06 1.97 -6.02
C GLU A 66 -16.12 2.43 -7.03
N ARG A 67 -17.26 2.93 -6.54
CA ARG A 67 -18.30 3.53 -7.38
C ARG A 67 -17.80 4.75 -8.14
N PHE A 68 -17.07 5.65 -7.49
CA PHE A 68 -16.48 6.81 -8.13
C PHE A 68 -15.54 6.39 -9.27
N PHE A 69 -14.61 5.48 -9.00
CA PHE A 69 -13.69 5.01 -10.03
C PHE A 69 -14.41 4.25 -11.14
N SER A 70 -15.42 3.43 -10.84
CA SER A 70 -16.16 2.70 -11.89
C SER A 70 -16.83 3.61 -12.94
N ARG A 71 -17.06 4.89 -12.61
CA ARG A 71 -17.68 5.90 -13.47
C ARG A 71 -16.68 6.76 -14.26
N LEU A 72 -15.38 6.62 -13.98
CA LEU A 72 -14.27 7.16 -14.78
C LEU A 72 -13.76 6.09 -15.75
#